data_AF-A0A1U7P1N6-F1
#
_entry.id   AF-A0A1U7P1N6-F1
#
_cell.length_a   1.000
_cell.length_b   1.000
_cell.length_c   1.000
_cell.angle_alpha   90.00
_cell.angle_beta   90.00
_cell.angle_gamma   90.00
#
_symmetry.space_group_name_H-M   'P 1'
#
loop_
_entity.id
_entity.type
_entity.pdbx_description
1 polymer ?
#
loop_
_entity_poly.entity_id
_entity_poly.type
_entity_poly.pdbx_seq_one_letter_code
_entity_poly.pdbx_strand_id
1 'polypeptide(L)'
;MNGSVERRFPDLERLPPEQLVEIMVTTRTCRYCGLPNGNSGRGFQLDHVIPLSRGGPHELSNIALCCDRCNRAKWDSTEAEYLDWLREAAARLTSVAKE
;
A
#
# COMPACT_ATOMS: atom_id res chain seq x y z
N MET A 1 1.99 9.58 -9.08
CA MET A 1 1.03 8.70 -8.38
C MET A 1 -0.42 9.10 -8.68
N ASN A 2 -0.79 10.38 -8.79
CA ASN A 2 -2.17 10.76 -9.20
C ASN A 2 -2.46 10.62 -10.70
N GLY A 3 -1.48 10.89 -11.59
CA GLY A 3 -1.71 10.82 -13.03
C GLY A 3 -2.05 9.43 -13.59
N SER A 4 -1.84 8.35 -12.83
CA SER A 4 -2.31 7.01 -13.22
C SER A 4 -3.78 6.78 -12.86
N VAL A 5 -4.20 7.31 -11.71
CA VAL A 5 -5.60 7.26 -11.27
C VAL A 5 -6.46 8.12 -12.17
N GLU A 6 -6.09 9.39 -12.38
CA GLU A 6 -6.83 10.34 -13.23
C GLU A 6 -7.02 9.82 -14.66
N ARG A 7 -6.04 9.09 -15.21
CA ARG A 7 -6.14 8.52 -16.56
C ARG A 7 -7.06 7.29 -16.61
N ARG A 8 -7.01 6.44 -15.58
CA ARG A 8 -7.71 5.14 -15.57
C ARG A 8 -9.12 5.24 -14.99
N PHE A 9 -9.34 6.24 -14.15
CA PHE A 9 -10.58 6.50 -13.43
C PHE A 9 -10.88 8.01 -13.44
N PRO A 10 -11.20 8.60 -14.61
CA PRO A 10 -11.34 10.04 -14.77
C PRO A 10 -12.53 10.63 -14.01
N ASP A 11 -13.53 9.81 -13.66
CA ASP A 11 -14.75 10.24 -12.98
C ASP A 11 -14.60 10.31 -11.44
N LEU A 12 -13.45 9.89 -10.90
CA LEU A 12 -13.20 9.93 -9.46
C LEU A 12 -12.78 11.34 -9.02
N GLU A 13 -13.37 11.79 -7.93
CA GLU A 13 -12.99 13.04 -7.29
C GLU A 13 -11.52 12.99 -6.84
N ARG A 14 -10.80 14.09 -7.01
CA ARG A 14 -9.39 14.16 -6.61
C ARG A 14 -9.27 14.25 -5.10
N LEU A 15 -8.44 13.39 -4.51
CA LEU A 15 -8.08 13.53 -3.10
C LEU A 15 -7.23 14.79 -2.86
N PRO A 16 -7.42 15.49 -1.72
CA PRO A 16 -6.67 16.69 -1.38
C PRO A 16 -5.16 16.39 -1.25
N PRO A 17 -4.28 17.01 -2.06
CA PRO A 17 -2.86 16.69 -2.07
C PRO A 17 -2.16 16.85 -0.71
N GLU A 18 -2.58 17.84 0.07
CA GLU A 18 -2.05 18.13 1.40
C GLU A 18 -2.26 16.97 2.39
N GLN A 19 -3.41 16.30 2.33
CA GLN A 19 -3.71 15.14 3.17
C GLN A 19 -2.92 13.91 2.72
N LEU A 20 -2.71 13.75 1.41
CA LEU A 20 -1.83 12.70 0.88
C LEU A 20 -0.38 12.91 1.35
N VAL A 21 0.11 14.15 1.32
CA VAL A 21 1.44 14.51 1.83
C VAL A 21 1.52 14.26 3.35
N GLU A 22 0.48 14.61 4.10
CA GLU A 22 0.40 14.35 5.53
C GLU A 22 0.55 12.85 5.83
N ILE A 23 -0.17 11.98 5.12
CA ILE A 23 0.00 10.52 5.24
C ILE A 23 1.45 10.10 4.97
N MET A 24 2.10 10.67 3.94
CA MET A 24 3.48 10.32 3.58
C MET A 24 4.51 10.69 4.65
N VAL A 25 4.36 11.82 5.34
CA VAL A 25 5.36 12.34 6.30
C VAL A 25 5.08 11.95 7.75
N THR A 26 3.81 11.67 8.10
CA THR A 26 3.42 11.30 9.48
C THR A 26 3.44 9.78 9.71
N THR A 27 3.21 8.97 8.67
CA THR A 27 3.21 7.52 8.81
C THR A 27 4.63 7.00 9.03
N ARG A 28 4.85 6.34 10.18
CA ARG A 28 6.18 5.94 10.63
C ARG A 28 6.68 4.63 10.05
N THR A 29 5.79 3.77 9.59
CA THR A 29 6.08 2.39 9.18
C THR A 29 5.26 1.98 7.97
N CYS A 30 5.78 1.06 7.16
CA CYS A 30 5.02 0.46 6.08
C CYS A 30 3.78 -0.24 6.65
N ARG A 31 2.60 0.04 6.08
CA ARG A 31 1.34 -0.60 6.46
C ARG A 31 1.42 -2.13 6.50
N TYR A 32 2.18 -2.73 5.58
CA TYR A 32 2.20 -4.17 5.39
C TYR A 32 3.36 -4.88 6.11
N CYS A 33 4.60 -4.47 5.86
CA CYS A 33 5.78 -5.15 6.42
C CYS A 33 6.37 -4.47 7.67
N GLY A 34 5.84 -3.30 8.07
CA GLY A 34 6.37 -2.57 9.21
C GLY A 34 7.70 -1.86 8.99
N LEU A 35 8.28 -1.89 7.79
CA LEU A 35 9.54 -1.20 7.47
C LEU A 35 9.49 0.28 7.90
N PRO A 36 10.46 0.81 8.66
CA PRO A 36 10.46 2.22 9.05
C PRO A 36 10.58 3.18 7.86
N ASN A 37 9.73 4.22 7.82
CA ASN A 37 9.74 5.28 6.81
C ASN A 37 10.72 6.44 7.14
N GLY A 38 11.21 6.49 8.39
CA GLY A 38 12.03 7.61 8.86
C GLY A 38 11.37 8.98 8.68
N ASN A 39 10.03 8.99 8.54
CA ASN A 39 9.18 10.16 8.28
C ASN A 39 9.58 10.98 7.03
N SER A 40 10.24 10.35 6.04
CA SER A 40 10.71 11.03 4.84
C SER A 40 9.86 10.78 3.60
N GLY A 41 9.04 9.72 3.60
CA GLY A 41 8.29 9.24 2.44
C GLY A 41 9.17 8.64 1.33
N ARG A 42 10.50 8.68 1.46
CA ARG A 42 11.43 8.19 0.43
C ARG A 42 11.43 6.67 0.40
N GLY A 43 11.20 6.10 -0.79
CA GLY A 43 11.04 4.65 -0.96
C GLY A 43 9.66 4.13 -0.58
N PHE A 44 8.71 5.03 -0.28
CA PHE A 44 7.33 4.70 0.04
C PHE A 44 6.38 5.26 -1.01
N GLN A 45 5.21 4.63 -1.13
CA GLN A 45 4.16 4.97 -2.07
C GLN A 45 2.81 4.91 -1.37
N LEU A 46 1.86 5.69 -1.89
CA LEU A 46 0.47 5.62 -1.49
C LEU A 46 -0.20 4.48 -2.24
N ASP A 47 -0.89 3.62 -1.50
CA ASP A 47 -1.55 2.43 -2.01
C ASP A 47 -3.03 2.44 -1.61
N HIS A 48 -3.87 1.86 -2.45
CA HIS A 48 -5.28 1.61 -2.15
C HIS A 48 -5.40 0.26 -1.43
N VAL A 49 -5.78 0.27 -0.15
CA VAL A 49 -5.93 -0.93 0.69
C VAL A 49 -6.84 -1.96 0.02
N ILE A 50 -7.96 -1.48 -0.52
CA ILE A 50 -8.79 -2.16 -1.50
C ILE A 50 -8.52 -1.52 -2.87
N PRO A 51 -7.95 -2.24 -3.85
CA PRO A 51 -7.64 -1.69 -5.16
C PRO A 51 -8.86 -1.09 -5.87
N LEU A 52 -8.68 0.04 -6.56
CA LEU A 52 -9.73 0.65 -7.38
C LEU A 52 -10.24 -0.31 -8.48
N SER A 53 -9.34 -1.12 -9.04
CA SER A 53 -9.65 -2.17 -10.02
C SER A 53 -10.61 -3.25 -9.48
N ARG A 54 -10.74 -3.35 -8.16
CA ARG A 54 -11.61 -4.28 -7.44
C ARG A 54 -12.77 -3.57 -6.72
N GLY A 55 -13.08 -2.34 -7.12
CA GLY A 55 -14.20 -1.56 -6.58
C GLY A 55 -13.91 -0.91 -5.23
N GLY A 56 -12.65 -0.79 -4.83
CA GLY A 56 -12.28 -0.03 -3.63
C GLY A 56 -12.59 1.46 -3.78
N PRO A 57 -12.96 2.16 -2.70
CA PRO A 57 -13.28 3.59 -2.75
C PRO A 57 -12.01 4.43 -2.94
N HIS A 58 -12.12 5.56 -3.64
CA HIS A 58 -11.04 6.54 -3.75
C HIS A 58 -11.18 7.60 -2.65
N GLU A 59 -10.92 7.17 -1.42
CA GLU A 59 -11.07 7.96 -0.20
C GLU A 59 -9.81 7.82 0.65
N LEU A 60 -9.50 8.84 1.47
CA LEU A 60 -8.34 8.81 2.38
C LEU A 60 -8.34 7.59 3.30
N SER A 61 -9.52 7.13 3.73
CA SER A 61 -9.72 5.94 4.56
C SER A 61 -9.18 4.65 3.91
N ASN A 62 -9.12 4.62 2.59
CA ASN A 62 -8.61 3.52 1.78
C ASN A 62 -7.17 3.76 1.29
N ILE A 63 -6.54 4.88 1.67
CA ILE A 63 -5.14 5.16 1.33
C ILE A 63 -4.22 4.72 2.47
N ALA A 64 -3.21 3.93 2.14
CA ALA A 64 -2.16 3.55 3.07
C ALA A 64 -0.78 3.89 2.51
N LEU A 65 0.16 4.22 3.41
CA LEU A 65 1.57 4.34 3.05
C LEU A 65 2.24 2.97 3.15
N CYS A 66 2.88 2.53 2.06
CA CYS A 66 3.66 1.30 2.06
C CYS A 66 4.99 1.47 1.31
N CYS A 67 5.97 0.60 1.60
CA CYS A 67 7.23 0.63 0.86
C CYS A 67 7.03 0.12 -0.58
N ASP A 68 7.91 0.55 -1.48
CA ASP A 68 7.94 0.16 -2.89
C ASP A 68 7.87 -1.36 -3.14
N ARG A 69 8.56 -2.15 -2.30
CA ARG A 69 8.56 -3.61 -2.35
C ARG A 69 7.17 -4.19 -2.06
N CYS A 70 6.53 -3.74 -0.99
CA CYS A 70 5.20 -4.22 -0.64
C CYS A 70 4.15 -3.75 -1.63
N ASN A 71 4.23 -2.50 -2.08
CA ASN A 71 3.32 -1.96 -3.08
C ASN A 71 3.34 -2.81 -4.35
N ARG A 72 4.54 -3.14 -4.84
CA ARG A 72 4.73 -3.98 -6.03
C ARG A 72 4.24 -5.42 -5.82
N ALA A 73 4.50 -5.99 -4.65
CA ALA A 73 4.11 -7.37 -4.34
C ALA A 73 2.59 -7.52 -4.13
N LYS A 74 1.95 -6.56 -3.46
CA LYS A 74 0.49 -6.54 -3.27
C LYS A 74 -0.24 -6.40 -4.60
N TRP A 75 0.25 -5.50 -5.46
CA TRP A 75 -0.36 -5.22 -6.76
C TRP A 75 -1.87 -4.96 -6.64
N ASP A 76 -2.71 -5.68 -7.40
CA ASP A 76 -4.17 -5.60 -7.37
C ASP A 76 -4.82 -6.56 -6.35
N SER A 77 -4.06 -7.05 -5.36
CA SER A 77 -4.62 -7.81 -4.23
C SER A 77 -5.21 -6.86 -3.19
N THR A 78 -6.25 -7.31 -2.50
CA THR A 78 -6.73 -6.66 -1.27
C THR A 78 -5.71 -6.82 -0.15
N GLU A 79 -5.77 -5.96 0.87
CA GLU A 79 -4.93 -6.12 2.07
C GLU A 79 -5.06 -7.51 2.69
N ALA A 80 -6.27 -8.06 2.78
CA ALA A 80 -6.49 -9.40 3.35
C ALA A 80 -5.73 -10.49 2.57
N GLU A 81 -5.92 -10.54 1.25
CA GLU A 81 -5.22 -11.50 0.38
C GLU A 81 -3.69 -11.37 0.48
N TYR A 82 -3.18 -10.13 0.52
CA TYR A 82 -1.75 -9.90 0.61
C TYR A 82 -1.17 -10.27 1.98
N LEU A 83 -1.88 -9.99 3.07
CA LEU A 83 -1.46 -10.38 4.41
C LEU A 83 -1.47 -11.90 4.58
N ASP A 84 -2.44 -12.60 3.99
CA ASP A 84 -2.46 -14.06 3.98
C ASP A 84 -1.27 -14.63 3.19
N TRP A 85 -1.00 -14.08 2.00
CA TRP A 85 0.19 -14.45 1.23
C TRP A 85 1.50 -14.23 2.02
N LEU A 86 1.64 -13.10 2.72
CA LEU A 86 2.79 -12.82 3.57
C LEU A 86 2.95 -13.85 4.71
N ARG A 87 1.85 -14.21 5.38
CA ARG A 87 1.85 -15.23 6.44
C ARG A 87 2.31 -16.58 5.91
N GLU A 88 1.78 -17.00 4.77
CA GLU A 88 2.18 -18.25 4.15
C GLU A 88 3.64 -18.23 3.68
N ALA A 89 4.10 -17.12 3.08
CA ALA A 89 5.49 -16.96 2.67
C ALA A 89 6.44 -17.06 3.89
N ALA A 90 6.10 -16.41 5.00
CA ALA A 90 6.86 -16.51 6.25
C ALA A 90 6.87 -17.94 6.80
N ALA A 91 5.74 -18.66 6.75
CA ALA A 91 5.65 -20.05 7.17
C ALA A 91 6.54 -20.98 6.32
N ARG A 92 6.60 -20.76 5.00
CA ARG A 92 7.49 -21.51 4.09
C ARG A 92 8.97 -21.26 4.43
N LEU A 93 9.36 -20.00 4.66
CA LEU A 93 10.76 -19.65 4.97
C LEU A 93 11.21 -20.18 6.34
N THR A 94 10.31 -20.22 7.32
CA THR A 94 10.62 -20.73 8.67
C THR A 94 10.58 -22.24 8.79
N SER A 95 9.77 -22.93 7.97
CA SER A 95 9.75 -24.39 7.89
C SER A 95 10.98 -24.94 7.14
N VAL A 96 11.42 -24.28 6.07
CA VAL A 96 12.65 -24.64 5.33
C VAL A 96 13.92 -24.44 6.19
N ALA A 97 13.92 -23.51 7.15
CA ALA A 97 15.06 -23.30 8.05
C ALA A 97 15.20 -24.37 9.15
N LYS A 98 14.30 -25.36 9.22
CA LYS A 98 14.32 -26.45 10.21
C LYS A 98 14.86 -27.78 9.67
N GLU A 99 15.32 -27.83 8.43
CA GLU A 99 15.95 -29.01 7.81
C GLU A 99 17.47 -28.81 7.60
#